data_AF-A0AAV1LB56-F1
#
_entry.id   AF-A0AAV1LB56-F1
#
_cell.length_a   1.000
_cell.length_b   1.000
_cell.length_c   1.000
_cell.angle_alpha   90.00
_cell.angle_beta   90.00
_cell.angle_gamma   90.00
#
_symmetry.space_group_name_H-M   'P 1'
#
loop_
_entity.id
_entity.type
_entity.pdbx_description
1 polymer ?
#
loop_
_entity_poly.entity_id
_entity_poly.type
_entity_poly.pdbx_seq_one_letter_code
_entity_poly.pdbx_strand_id
1 'polypeptide(L)'
;MAASRKKWTERDTVRFVELYEEEQVLWNVRLKDYKNKDARNAAIQRIIHNLNMEVTIQEVNTKINNIRSTYAQEKVKIKKSTGTGSGANDVYVPSLAWYEIADRFLSGVIKSRKTYQNVVSLFIIIKQ
;
A
#
# COMPACT_ATOMS: atom_id res chain seq x y z
N MET A 1 -15.90 3.39 -27.51
CA MET A 1 -14.57 2.75 -27.43
C MET A 1 -14.37 2.31 -25.99
N ALA A 2 -14.38 1.00 -25.71
CA ALA A 2 -14.15 0.51 -24.35
C ALA A 2 -12.67 0.69 -24.02
N ALA A 3 -12.35 1.53 -23.04
CA ALA A 3 -10.99 1.64 -22.52
C ALA A 3 -10.55 0.25 -22.03
N SER A 4 -9.51 -0.31 -22.64
CA SER A 4 -8.93 -1.56 -22.19
C SER A 4 -8.38 -1.35 -20.78
N ARG A 5 -8.76 -2.22 -19.84
CA ARG A 5 -8.28 -2.17 -18.45
C ARG A 5 -6.77 -2.36 -18.45
N LYS A 6 -6.03 -1.27 -18.26
CA LYS A 6 -4.55 -1.27 -18.30
C LYS A 6 -4.02 -2.21 -17.22
N LYS A 7 -3.16 -3.15 -17.64
CA LYS A 7 -2.59 -4.18 -16.75
C LYS A 7 -1.31 -3.64 -16.11
N TRP A 8 -1.33 -3.49 -14.79
CA TRP A 8 -0.12 -3.20 -14.02
C TRP A 8 0.82 -4.39 -14.07
N THR A 9 2.03 -4.20 -14.59
CA THR A 9 3.09 -5.20 -14.51
C THR A 9 3.75 -5.18 -13.14
N GLU A 10 4.61 -6.17 -12.85
CA GLU A 10 5.43 -6.15 -11.64
C GLU A 10 6.37 -4.95 -11.62
N ARG A 11 7.03 -4.64 -12.75
CA ARG A 11 7.91 -3.48 -12.90
C ARG A 11 7.17 -2.17 -12.64
N ASP A 12 5.97 -2.00 -13.20
CA ASP A 12 5.14 -0.82 -12.94
C ASP A 12 4.76 -0.72 -11.47
N THR A 13 4.52 -1.86 -10.81
CA THR A 13 4.16 -1.90 -9.40
C THR A 13 5.35 -1.55 -8.50
N VAL A 14 6.55 -2.05 -8.82
CA VAL A 14 7.78 -1.66 -8.12
C VAL A 14 7.99 -0.15 -8.25
N ARG A 15 7.97 0.38 -9.48
CA ARG A 15 8.12 1.82 -9.74
C ARG A 15 7.06 2.66 -9.04
N PHE A 16 5.83 2.18 -9.01
CA PHE A 16 4.73 2.82 -8.28
C PHE A 16 5.03 2.94 -6.78
N VAL A 17 5.51 1.87 -6.16
CA VAL A 17 5.78 1.85 -4.71
C VAL A 17 6.96 2.76 -4.36
N GLU A 18 7.99 2.86 -5.21
CA GLU A 18 9.08 3.84 -5.06
C GLU A 18 8.53 5.29 -5.05
N LEU A 19 7.74 5.66 -6.06
CA LEU A 19 7.14 7.00 -6.13
C LEU A 19 6.16 7.26 -4.97
N TYR A 20 5.48 6.22 -4.49
CA TYR A 20 4.60 6.32 -3.34
C TYR A 20 5.37 6.56 -2.03
N GLU A 21 6.56 5.96 -1.87
CA GLU A 21 7.44 6.19 -0.72
C GLU A 21 7.84 7.67 -0.64
N GLU A 22 8.24 8.27 -1.77
CA GLU A 22 8.64 9.68 -1.87
C GLU A 22 7.52 10.66 -1.47
N GLU A 23 6.27 10.33 -1.80
CA GLU A 23 5.09 11.17 -1.55
C GLU A 23 4.53 11.00 -0.13
N GLN A 24 5.28 11.46 0.88
CA GLN A 24 4.94 11.30 2.30
C GLN A 24 3.53 11.76 2.68
N VAL A 25 2.98 12.79 2.02
CA VAL A 25 1.61 13.29 2.28
C VAL A 25 0.54 12.21 2.08
N LEU A 26 0.85 11.14 1.36
CA LEU A 26 -0.07 10.03 1.08
C LEU A 26 -0.04 8.92 2.14
N TRP A 27 0.96 8.87 3.03
CA TRP A 27 1.09 7.79 4.02
C TRP A 27 1.49 8.26 5.42
N ASN A 28 2.17 9.39 5.56
CA ASN A 28 2.67 9.92 6.82
C ASN A 28 1.59 10.74 7.54
N VAL A 29 0.90 10.10 8.48
CA VAL A 29 -0.16 10.70 9.30
C VAL A 29 0.30 11.85 10.19
N ARG A 30 1.62 12.04 10.36
CA ARG A 30 2.19 13.12 11.18
C ARG A 30 2.30 14.44 10.42
N LEU A 31 2.17 14.42 9.09
CA LEU A 31 2.18 15.64 8.28
C LEU A 31 0.85 16.38 8.44
N LYS A 32 0.92 17.70 8.61
CA LYS A 32 -0.26 18.57 8.66
C LYS A 32 -1.12 18.41 7.40
N ASP A 33 -0.47 18.28 6.25
CA ASP A 33 -1.12 18.15 4.94
C ASP A 33 -1.65 16.74 4.66
N TYR A 34 -1.44 15.76 5.54
CA TYR A 34 -1.98 14.40 5.35
C TYR A 34 -3.51 14.39 5.17
N LYS A 35 -4.23 15.31 5.84
CA LYS A 35 -5.68 15.45 5.68
C LYS A 35 -6.09 16.45 4.59
N ASN A 36 -5.12 17.16 4.00
CA ASN A 36 -5.37 18.14 2.95
C ASN A 36 -5.62 17.43 1.62
N LYS A 37 -6.86 17.53 1.12
CA LYS A 37 -7.29 16.88 -0.12
C LYS A 37 -6.49 17.37 -1.33
N ASP A 38 -6.20 18.66 -1.40
CA ASP A 38 -5.52 19.27 -2.55
C ASP A 38 -4.05 18.88 -2.57
N ALA A 39 -3.40 18.87 -1.41
CA ALA A 39 -2.02 18.40 -1.27
C ALA A 39 -1.87 16.93 -1.67
N ARG A 40 -2.82 16.08 -1.27
CA ARG A 40 -2.85 14.67 -1.66
C ARG A 40 -3.11 14.46 -3.14
N ASN A 41 -4.05 15.22 -3.72
CA ASN A 41 -4.32 15.15 -5.16
C ASN A 41 -3.09 15.61 -5.97
N ALA A 42 -2.40 16.65 -5.53
CA ALA A 42 -1.17 17.12 -6.16
C ALA A 42 -0.06 16.05 -6.10
N ALA A 43 0.10 15.36 -4.97
CA ALA A 43 1.02 14.23 -4.85
C ALA A 43 0.67 13.07 -5.80
N ILE A 44 -0.61 12.71 -5.91
CA ILE A 44 -1.06 11.70 -6.86
C ILE A 44 -0.77 12.12 -8.30
N GLN A 45 -0.99 13.39 -8.65
CA GLN A 45 -0.66 13.91 -9.98
C GLN A 45 0.83 13.81 -10.29
N ARG A 46 1.72 14.04 -9.32
CA ARG A 46 3.17 13.82 -9.47
C ARG A 46 3.49 12.35 -9.72
N ILE A 47 2.85 11.43 -9.00
CA ILE A 47 2.99 9.98 -9.26
C ILE A 47 2.55 9.64 -10.70
N ILE A 48 1.39 10.12 -11.14
CA ILE A 48 0.87 9.88 -12.51
C ILE A 48 1.88 10.37 -13.55
N HIS A 49 2.39 11.59 -13.38
CA HIS A 49 3.39 12.17 -14.27
C HIS A 49 4.67 11.32 -14.33
N ASN A 50 5.20 10.91 -13.18
CA ASN A 50 6.46 10.16 -13.08
C ASN A 50 6.36 8.67 -13.48
N LEU A 51 5.15 8.09 -13.43
CA LEU A 51 4.90 6.74 -13.95
C LEU A 51 4.96 6.71 -15.47
N ASN A 52 4.76 7.85 -16.14
CA ASN A 52 4.62 7.94 -17.59
C ASN A 52 3.56 6.96 -18.13
N MET A 53 2.49 6.77 -17.36
CA MET A 53 1.37 5.90 -17.69
C MET A 53 0.09 6.71 -17.74
N GLU A 54 -0.72 6.45 -18.75
CA GLU A 54 -2.10 6.96 -18.80
C GLU A 54 -2.95 6.23 -17.75
N VAL A 55 -3.04 6.83 -16.56
CA VAL A 55 -3.85 6.39 -15.41
C VAL A 55 -4.50 7.59 -14.74
N THR A 56 -5.67 7.39 -14.17
CA THR A 56 -6.45 8.42 -13.47
C THR A 56 -6.09 8.50 -11.98
N ILE A 57 -6.42 9.63 -11.34
CA ILE A 57 -6.33 9.77 -9.86
C ILE A 57 -7.07 8.63 -9.14
N GLN A 58 -8.23 8.21 -9.67
CA GLN A 58 -9.03 7.15 -9.06
C GLN A 58 -8.34 5.78 -9.13
N GLU A 59 -7.69 5.47 -10.25
CA GLU A 59 -6.91 4.24 -10.41
C GLU A 59 -5.68 4.22 -9.49
N VAL A 60 -4.99 5.36 -9.36
CA VAL A 60 -3.87 5.49 -8.41
C VAL A 60 -4.35 5.29 -6.97
N ASN A 61 -5.44 5.95 -6.56
CA ASN A 61 -6.02 5.72 -5.23
C ASN A 61 -6.39 4.25 -4.99
N THR A 62 -6.97 3.61 -6.00
CA THR A 62 -7.30 2.17 -5.95
C THR A 62 -6.03 1.33 -5.79
N LYS A 63 -4.96 1.65 -6.53
CA LYS A 63 -3.67 0.98 -6.44
C LYS A 63 -3.03 1.16 -5.07
N ILE A 64 -3.05 2.36 -4.48
CA ILE A 64 -2.60 2.62 -3.09
C ILE A 64 -3.35 1.70 -2.11
N ASN A 65 -4.68 1.65 -2.19
CA ASN A 65 -5.49 0.82 -1.31
C ASN A 65 -5.17 -0.68 -1.45
N ASN A 66 -4.93 -1.14 -2.67
CA ASN A 66 -4.54 -2.52 -2.94
C ASN A 66 -3.17 -2.83 -2.34
N ILE A 67 -2.15 -1.97 -2.55
CA ILE A 67 -0.80 -2.15 -1.97
C ILE A 67 -0.88 -2.23 -0.45
N ARG A 68 -1.60 -1.32 0.20
CA ARG A 68 -1.77 -1.31 1.66
C ARG A 68 -2.47 -2.58 2.17
N SER A 69 -3.49 -3.04 1.45
CA SER A 69 -4.25 -4.24 1.81
C SER A 69 -3.40 -5.50 1.68
N THR A 70 -2.70 -5.66 0.56
CA THR A 70 -1.79 -6.79 0.32
C THR A 70 -0.65 -6.77 1.33
N TYR A 71 0.02 -5.63 1.53
CA TYR A 71 1.08 -5.50 2.54
C TYR A 71 0.63 -5.90 3.95
N ALA A 72 -0.58 -5.49 4.36
CA ALA A 72 -1.13 -5.90 5.65
C ALA A 72 -1.36 -7.42 5.76
N GLN A 73 -1.82 -8.07 4.68
CA GLN A 73 -2.00 -9.53 4.62
C GLN A 73 -0.66 -10.25 4.71
N GLU A 74 0.35 -9.78 3.98
CA GLU A 74 1.72 -10.31 4.05
C GLU A 74 2.31 -10.22 5.46
N LYS A 75 2.16 -9.08 6.16
CA LYS A 75 2.57 -8.97 7.57
C LYS A 75 1.89 -9.99 8.47
N VAL A 76 0.62 -10.29 8.23
CA VAL A 76 -0.11 -11.31 9.00
C VAL A 76 0.45 -12.70 8.73
N LYS A 77 0.80 -13.03 7.48
CA LYS A 77 1.42 -14.32 7.13
C LYS A 77 2.79 -14.48 7.80
N ILE A 78 3.65 -13.46 7.71
CA ILE A 78 4.96 -13.43 8.39
C ILE A 78 4.80 -13.60 9.89
N LYS A 79 3.87 -12.86 10.51
CA LYS A 79 3.64 -12.99 11.96
C LYS A 79 3.16 -14.39 12.36
N LYS A 80 2.28 -15.00 11.55
CA LYS A 80 1.78 -16.35 11.78
C LYS A 80 2.88 -17.41 11.65
N SER A 81 3.78 -17.27 10.67
CA SER A 81 4.90 -18.22 10.51
C SER A 81 5.88 -18.15 11.68
N THR A 82 6.03 -16.99 12.32
CA THR A 82 6.88 -16.80 13.51
C THR A 82 6.19 -17.11 14.86
N GLY A 83 4.93 -17.55 14.86
CA GLY A 83 4.15 -17.80 16.09
C GLY A 83 4.51 -19.10 16.82
N THR A 84 4.19 -19.17 18.12
CA THR A 84 4.52 -20.27 19.04
C THR A 84 4.04 -21.64 18.52
N GLY A 85 4.96 -22.44 17.98
CA GLY A 85 4.71 -23.79 17.48
C GLY A 85 5.43 -24.12 16.17
N SER A 86 5.88 -23.11 15.42
CA SER A 86 6.63 -23.32 14.18
C SER A 86 8.12 -23.46 14.46
N GLY A 87 8.74 -24.58 14.07
CA GLY A 87 10.20 -24.73 14.11
C GLY A 87 10.87 -23.65 13.26
N ALA A 88 12.09 -23.24 13.64
CA ALA A 88 12.84 -22.13 13.05
C ALA A 88 13.07 -22.18 11.52
N ASN A 89 12.68 -23.27 10.85
CA ASN A 89 12.90 -23.52 9.43
C ASN A 89 11.72 -23.15 8.51
N ASP A 90 10.59 -22.64 9.03
CA ASP A 90 9.37 -22.37 8.21
C ASP A 90 8.88 -20.91 8.28
N VAL A 91 9.80 -19.95 8.36
CA VAL A 91 9.44 -18.52 8.35
C VAL A 91 9.05 -18.12 6.93
N TYR A 92 7.76 -17.87 6.72
CA TYR A 92 7.24 -17.30 5.48
C TYR A 92 7.94 -16.02 5.05
N VAL A 93 8.43 -15.99 3.80
CA VAL A 93 9.02 -14.82 3.14
C VAL A 93 8.10 -14.37 1.99
N PRO A 94 7.65 -13.11 1.96
CA PRO A 94 6.87 -12.57 0.83
C PRO A 94 7.63 -12.65 -0.49
N SER A 95 6.98 -13.10 -1.56
CA SER A 95 7.57 -13.18 -2.91
C SER A 95 7.35 -11.93 -3.77
N LEU A 96 6.72 -10.89 -3.21
CA LEU A 96 6.34 -9.68 -3.93
C LEU A 96 7.55 -8.75 -4.06
N ALA A 97 8.01 -8.48 -5.28
CA ALA A 97 9.20 -7.65 -5.54
C ALA A 97 9.15 -6.23 -4.93
N TRP A 98 7.95 -5.68 -4.72
CA TRP A 98 7.74 -4.37 -4.12
C TRP A 98 7.60 -4.39 -2.59
N TYR A 99 7.53 -5.58 -1.95
CA TYR A 99 7.27 -5.71 -0.52
C TYR A 99 8.33 -5.03 0.33
N GLU A 100 9.60 -5.29 0.04
CA GLU A 100 10.74 -4.70 0.77
C GLU A 100 10.74 -3.16 0.71
N ILE A 101 10.33 -2.59 -0.42
CA ILE A 101 10.21 -1.13 -0.58
C ILE A 101 9.04 -0.61 0.27
N ALA A 102 7.89 -1.28 0.19
CA ALA A 102 6.73 -0.94 1.00
C ALA A 102 7.01 -1.03 2.51
N ASP A 103 7.80 -2.01 2.95
CA ASP A 103 8.10 -2.20 4.38
C ASP A 103 8.86 -1.03 5.00
N ARG A 104 9.74 -0.36 4.23
CA ARG A 104 10.55 0.79 4.70
C ARG A 104 9.71 1.90 5.32
N PHE A 105 8.54 2.18 4.73
CA PHE A 105 7.70 3.31 5.14
C PHE A 105 6.32 2.89 5.67
N LEU A 106 5.76 1.76 5.21
CA LEU A 106 4.45 1.28 5.69
C LEU A 106 4.54 0.48 7.00
N SER A 107 5.70 -0.05 7.38
CA SER A 107 5.83 -0.87 8.59
C SER A 107 5.41 -0.15 9.87
N GLY A 108 5.72 1.13 9.99
CA GLY A 108 5.33 2.00 11.11
C GLY A 108 3.89 2.53 11.02
N VAL A 109 3.33 2.60 9.81
CA VAL A 109 1.98 3.16 9.55
C VAL A 109 0.91 2.09 9.66
N ILE A 110 1.17 0.89 9.12
CA ILE A 110 0.22 -0.22 9.05
C ILE A 110 0.55 -1.21 10.17
N LYS A 111 -0.17 -1.08 11.27
CA LYS A 111 -0.12 -2.05 12.37
C LYS A 111 -0.95 -3.28 12.02
N SER A 112 -0.39 -4.47 12.20
CA SER A 112 -1.13 -5.73 12.11
C SER A 112 -2.26 -5.74 13.15
N ARG A 113 -3.53 -5.66 12.72
CA ARG A 113 -4.67 -5.82 13.63
C ARG A 113 -4.76 -7.29 14.10
N LYS A 114 -5.10 -7.52 15.37
CA LYS A 114 -5.59 -8.82 15.84
C LYS A 114 -6.98 -9.01 15.23
N THR A 115 -7.12 -9.86 14.22
CA THR A 115 -8.40 -10.04 13.51
C THR A 115 -9.31 -10.97 14.29
N TYR A 116 -10.45 -10.47 14.77
CA TYR A 116 -11.69 -11.23 14.68
C TYR A 116 -12.32 -10.88 13.34
N GLN A 117 -12.77 -11.93 12.65
CA GLN A 117 -13.26 -11.95 11.28
C GLN A 117 -14.24 -10.80 10.99
N ASN A 118 -14.02 -10.07 9.89
CA ASN A 118 -15.01 -9.77 8.86
C ASN A 118 -14.39 -8.76 7.88
N VAL A 119 -14.38 -9.16 6.61
CA VAL A 119 -14.19 -8.26 5.48
C VAL A 119 -15.17 -7.09 5.60
N VAL A 120 -14.79 -5.90 5.12
CA VAL A 120 -15.54 -4.63 5.20
C VAL A 120 -15.37 -3.84 6.53
N SER A 121 -14.20 -3.24 6.79
CA SER A 121 -14.07 -2.13 7.77
C SER A 121 -12.77 -1.30 7.74
N LEU A 122 -11.99 -1.31 6.66
CA LEU A 122 -10.77 -0.48 6.59
C LEU A 122 -11.02 1.00 6.20
N PHE A 123 -12.26 1.38 5.89
CA PHE A 123 -12.64 2.77 5.62
C PHE A 123 -13.07 3.60 6.84
N ILE A 124 -13.09 3.03 8.06
CA ILE A 124 -13.60 3.72 9.26
C ILE A 124 -12.51 3.88 10.31
N ILE A 125 -11.42 4.58 9.98
CA ILE A 125 -10.63 5.37 10.93
C ILE A 125 -10.06 6.50 10.07
N ILE A 126 -10.80 7.55 9.74
CA ILE A 126 -10.88 8.80 10.52
C ILE A 126 -12.18 9.50 10.08
N LYS A 127 -13.25 9.34 10.86
CA LYS A 127 -14.28 10.36 11.02
C LYS A 127 -14.32 10.68 12.50
N GLN A 128 -13.73 11.81 12.88
CA GLN A 128 -14.21 12.64 13.96
C GLN A 128 -14.05 14.08 13.49
#